data_AF-A0A6L9QRU0-F1
#
_entry.id   AF-A0A6L9QRU0-F1
#
_cell.length_a   1.000
_cell.length_b   1.000
_cell.length_c   1.000
_cell.angle_alpha   90.00
_cell.angle_beta   90.00
_cell.angle_gamma   90.00
#
_symmetry.space_group_name_H-M   'P 1'
#
loop_
_entity.id
_entity.type
_entity.pdbx_description
1 polymer ?
#
loop_
_entity_poly.entity_id
_entity_poly.type
_entity_poly.pdbx_seq_one_letter_code
_entity_poly.pdbx_strand_id
1 'polypeptide(L)'
;MQLVAVGEATLAVFAIGPQSVGVFAVGQEATGIIAFGQVANGVIAVGQLARGVVAIGQLATGVFAVGQAAFGVFAAGMAAIGVVCQAGFGFGATSAIWSKLGFWGRLHVKRMFDPHASGPILETGGLPGWRVVLATVGTLVLAAAWWKITGEPLHAMILDL
;
A
#
# COMPACT_ATOMS: atom_id res chain seq x y z
N MET A 1 24.52 -16.37 -23.38
CA MET A 1 24.03 -15.41 -22.38
C MET A 1 25.22 -14.58 -21.93
N GLN A 2 25.25 -13.29 -22.19
CA GLN A 2 26.30 -12.43 -21.60
C GLN A 2 26.01 -12.30 -20.11
N LEU A 3 27.03 -12.60 -19.28
CA LEU A 3 26.93 -12.46 -17.83
C LEU A 3 26.82 -10.98 -17.44
N VAL A 4 27.53 -10.10 -18.14
CA VAL A 4 27.58 -8.67 -17.89
C VAL A 4 27.52 -7.92 -19.22
N ALA A 5 26.70 -6.87 -19.30
CA ALA A 5 26.67 -5.95 -20.44
C ALA A 5 26.55 -4.49 -19.96
N VAL A 6 27.31 -3.61 -20.62
CA VAL A 6 27.32 -2.16 -20.37
C VAL A 6 27.12 -1.43 -21.70
N GLY A 7 26.11 -0.57 -21.81
CA GLY A 7 25.80 0.14 -23.07
C GLY A 7 24.34 0.56 -23.21
N GLU A 8 23.99 1.13 -24.35
CA GLU A 8 22.58 1.42 -24.67
C GLU A 8 21.83 0.11 -24.99
N ALA A 9 20.68 -0.11 -24.34
CA ALA A 9 19.83 -1.29 -24.50
C ALA A 9 20.54 -2.63 -24.22
N THR A 10 20.95 -2.83 -22.97
CA THR A 10 21.68 -4.05 -22.56
C THR A 10 20.75 -5.17 -22.09
N LEU A 11 21.01 -6.39 -22.61
CA LEU A 11 20.38 -7.64 -22.21
C LEU A 11 21.44 -8.59 -21.64
N ALA A 12 21.48 -8.72 -20.31
CA ALA A 12 22.45 -9.57 -19.62
C ALA A 12 21.94 -9.99 -18.24
N VAL A 13 22.65 -10.89 -17.57
CA VAL A 13 22.36 -11.20 -16.15
C VAL A 13 22.58 -9.96 -15.29
N PHE A 14 23.68 -9.23 -15.53
CA PHE A 14 23.95 -7.89 -15.02
C PHE A 14 23.97 -6.89 -16.18
N ALA A 15 22.95 -6.04 -16.24
CA ALA A 15 22.77 -5.03 -17.29
C ALA A 15 22.92 -3.62 -16.72
N ILE A 16 23.84 -2.82 -17.26
CA ILE A 16 24.07 -1.43 -16.87
C ILE A 16 23.92 -0.55 -18.13
N GLY A 17 22.94 0.34 -18.13
CA GLY A 17 22.69 1.19 -19.29
C GLY A 17 21.40 1.98 -19.19
N PRO A 18 21.18 2.99 -20.05
CA PRO A 18 19.97 3.82 -20.02
C PRO A 18 18.69 2.98 -20.07
N GLN A 19 18.69 1.94 -20.90
CA GLN A 19 17.68 0.90 -21.02
C GLN A 19 18.37 -0.41 -20.66
N SER A 20 18.05 -1.01 -19.51
CA SER A 20 18.69 -2.24 -19.04
C SER A 20 17.64 -3.29 -18.67
N VAL A 21 17.83 -4.50 -19.19
CA VAL A 21 16.95 -5.64 -18.92
C VAL A 21 17.81 -6.82 -18.49
N GLY A 22 17.56 -7.34 -17.29
CA GLY A 22 18.38 -8.41 -16.72
C GLY A 22 17.87 -8.96 -15.40
N VAL A 23 18.66 -9.82 -14.76
CA VAL A 23 18.37 -10.22 -13.37
C VAL A 23 18.63 -9.05 -12.43
N PHE A 24 19.77 -8.39 -12.64
CA PHE A 24 20.14 -7.12 -12.05
C PHE A 24 20.22 -6.07 -13.16
N ALA A 25 19.38 -5.04 -13.07
CA ALA A 25 19.30 -3.97 -14.05
C ALA A 25 19.52 -2.61 -13.36
N VAL A 26 20.43 -1.81 -13.91
CA VAL A 26 20.71 -0.44 -13.45
C VAL A 26 20.68 0.51 -14.63
N GLY A 27 19.77 1.49 -14.60
CA GLY A 27 19.52 2.35 -15.75
C GLY A 27 18.57 3.51 -15.52
N GLN A 28 18.23 4.26 -16.57
CA GLN A 28 17.11 5.19 -16.51
C GLN A 28 15.79 4.41 -16.49
N GLU A 29 15.67 3.43 -17.38
CA GLU A 29 14.66 2.39 -17.37
C GLU A 29 15.32 1.04 -17.10
N ALA A 30 15.05 0.48 -15.93
CA ALA A 30 15.59 -0.80 -15.48
C ALA A 30 14.47 -1.80 -15.29
N THR A 31 14.58 -2.96 -15.93
CA THR A 31 13.64 -4.08 -15.76
C THR A 31 14.38 -5.34 -15.35
N GLY A 32 13.99 -5.95 -14.23
CA GLY A 32 14.64 -7.16 -13.77
C GLY A 32 14.07 -7.76 -12.50
N ILE A 33 14.78 -8.70 -11.87
CA ILE A 33 14.42 -9.16 -10.52
C ILE A 33 14.73 -8.03 -9.54
N ILE A 34 15.91 -7.43 -9.69
CA ILE A 34 16.37 -6.27 -8.93
C ILE A 34 16.64 -5.14 -9.94
N ALA A 35 15.86 -4.07 -9.84
CA ALA A 35 15.90 -2.93 -10.76
C ALA A 35 16.18 -1.62 -10.01
N PHE A 36 17.17 -0.88 -10.49
CA PHE A 36 17.51 0.47 -10.01
C PHE A 36 17.45 1.47 -11.15
N GLY A 37 16.65 2.53 -11.00
CA GLY A 37 16.57 3.55 -12.04
C GLY A 37 15.61 4.70 -11.80
N GLN A 38 15.37 5.55 -12.80
CA GLN A 38 14.26 6.49 -12.69
C GLN A 38 12.93 5.75 -12.79
N VAL A 39 12.83 4.82 -13.74
CA VAL A 39 11.73 3.87 -13.86
C VAL A 39 12.30 2.47 -13.58
N ALA A 40 11.88 1.87 -12.47
CA ALA A 40 12.35 0.56 -12.04
C ALA A 40 11.17 -0.41 -11.98
N ASN A 41 11.24 -1.51 -12.73
CA ASN A 41 10.26 -2.59 -12.73
C ASN A 41 10.93 -3.89 -12.30
N GLY A 42 10.46 -4.52 -11.23
CA GLY A 42 11.01 -5.80 -10.79
C GLY A 42 10.38 -6.40 -9.56
N VAL A 43 10.99 -7.45 -8.99
CA VAL A 43 10.56 -7.96 -7.68
C VAL A 43 10.96 -6.94 -6.61
N ILE A 44 12.19 -6.43 -6.70
CA ILE A 44 12.72 -5.33 -5.90
C ILE A 44 13.01 -4.18 -6.86
N ALA A 45 12.27 -3.08 -6.72
CA ALA A 45 12.38 -1.90 -7.56
C ALA A 45 12.73 -0.67 -6.72
N VAL A 46 13.78 0.04 -7.09
CA VAL A 46 14.19 1.29 -6.44
C VAL A 46 14.34 2.39 -7.48
N GLY A 47 13.57 3.46 -7.34
CA GLY A 47 13.60 4.53 -8.33
C GLY A 47 12.68 5.71 -8.10
N GLN A 48 12.57 6.63 -9.05
CA GLN A 48 11.53 7.67 -8.97
C GLN A 48 10.15 7.04 -9.10
N LEU A 49 10.02 6.10 -10.05
CA LEU A 49 8.83 5.32 -10.32
C LEU A 49 9.19 3.83 -10.16
N ALA A 50 8.82 3.26 -9.01
CA ALA A 50 9.15 1.89 -8.65
C ALA A 50 7.91 1.00 -8.69
N ARG A 51 7.99 -0.10 -9.44
CA ARG A 51 6.92 -1.11 -9.51
C ARG A 51 7.46 -2.49 -9.19
N GLY A 52 6.90 -3.13 -8.17
CA GLY A 52 7.36 -4.46 -7.79
C GLY A 52 6.67 -5.08 -6.59
N VAL A 53 7.21 -6.18 -6.08
CA VAL A 53 6.75 -6.72 -4.79
C VAL A 53 7.22 -5.79 -3.67
N VAL A 54 8.48 -5.37 -3.73
CA VAL A 54 9.09 -4.35 -2.87
C VAL A 54 9.44 -3.16 -3.76
N ALA A 55 8.75 -2.04 -3.57
CA ALA A 55 8.93 -0.82 -4.33
C ALA A 55 9.37 0.33 -3.42
N ILE A 56 10.48 0.97 -3.73
CA ILE A 56 11.00 2.13 -3.00
C ILE A 56 11.18 3.29 -3.97
N GLY A 57 10.48 4.39 -3.77
CA GLY A 57 10.58 5.51 -4.71
C GLY A 57 9.77 6.75 -4.40
N GLN A 58 9.74 7.73 -5.31
CA GLN A 58 8.77 8.82 -5.17
C GLN A 58 7.34 8.32 -5.40
N LEU A 59 7.14 7.53 -6.46
CA LEU A 59 5.92 6.78 -6.74
C LEU A 59 6.24 5.28 -6.62
N ALA A 60 5.81 4.66 -5.52
CA ALA A 60 6.02 3.25 -5.26
C ALA A 60 4.70 2.47 -5.38
N THR A 61 4.72 1.39 -6.16
CA THR A 61 3.57 0.50 -6.33
C THR A 61 3.99 -0.94 -6.08
N GLY A 62 3.35 -1.63 -5.15
CA GLY A 62 3.73 -3.00 -4.81
C GLY A 62 3.01 -3.62 -3.63
N VAL A 63 3.46 -4.80 -3.18
CA VAL A 63 2.95 -5.38 -1.92
C VAL A 63 3.48 -4.57 -0.74
N PHE A 64 4.78 -4.26 -0.77
CA PHE A 64 5.46 -3.34 0.12
C PHE A 64 5.90 -2.12 -0.68
N ALA A 65 5.25 -0.98 -0.45
CA ALA A 65 5.55 0.27 -1.13
C ALA A 65 6.03 1.33 -0.12
N VAL A 66 7.18 1.93 -0.39
CA VAL A 66 7.75 3.01 0.43
C VAL A 66 8.06 4.20 -0.47
N GLY A 67 7.46 5.36 -0.20
CA GLY A 67 7.66 6.51 -1.06
C GLY A 67 6.95 7.79 -0.70
N GLN A 68 7.04 8.82 -1.54
CA GLN A 68 6.21 10.00 -1.36
C GLN A 68 4.74 9.67 -1.62
N ALA A 69 4.46 8.89 -2.66
CA ALA A 69 3.19 8.27 -2.98
C ALA A 69 3.37 6.75 -3.05
N ALA A 70 2.76 6.02 -2.11
CA ALA A 70 2.90 4.57 -1.97
C ALA A 70 1.55 3.87 -2.11
N PHE A 71 1.48 2.86 -2.98
CA PHE A 71 0.28 2.06 -3.19
C PHE A 71 0.62 0.59 -2.96
N GLY A 72 -0.03 -0.04 -1.97
CA GLY A 72 0.25 -1.43 -1.68
C GLY A 72 -0.51 -2.02 -0.50
N VAL A 73 -0.25 -3.27 -0.16
CA VAL A 73 -0.82 -3.89 1.06
C VAL A 73 -0.21 -3.21 2.29
N PHE A 74 1.11 -3.04 2.27
CA PHE A 74 1.89 -2.26 3.21
C PHE A 74 2.45 -1.04 2.49
N ALA A 75 1.96 0.14 2.83
CA ALA A 75 2.33 1.37 2.17
C ALA A 75 2.85 2.42 3.18
N ALA A 76 4.05 2.94 2.98
CA ALA A 76 4.65 3.95 3.86
C ALA A 76 5.03 5.20 3.05
N GLY A 77 4.64 6.40 3.50
CA GLY A 77 4.91 7.60 2.72
C GLY A 77 4.32 8.93 3.17
N MET A 78 4.37 9.95 2.31
CA MET A 78 3.56 11.16 2.53
C MET A 78 2.09 10.90 2.17
N ALA A 79 1.85 10.29 1.02
CA ALA A 79 0.57 9.79 0.53
C ALA A 79 0.62 8.26 0.45
N ALA A 80 -0.23 7.53 1.16
CA ALA A 80 -0.26 6.07 1.06
C ALA A 80 -1.67 5.49 1.00
N ILE A 81 -1.87 4.49 0.14
CA ILE A 81 -3.10 3.71 0.06
C ILE A 81 -2.76 2.25 0.29
N GLY A 82 -3.39 1.64 1.30
CA GLY A 82 -3.13 0.24 1.63
C GLY A 82 -3.90 -0.30 2.82
N VAL A 83 -3.77 -1.61 3.06
CA VAL A 83 -4.39 -2.26 4.24
C VAL A 83 -3.73 -1.75 5.51
N VAL A 84 -2.40 -1.70 5.50
CA VAL A 84 -1.57 -1.14 6.56
C VAL A 84 -0.81 0.03 5.94
N CYS A 85 -1.14 1.25 6.37
CA CYS A 85 -0.47 2.43 5.86
C CYS A 85 0.19 3.25 6.97
N GLN A 86 1.43 3.66 6.73
CA GLN A 86 2.15 4.62 7.56
C GLN A 86 2.40 5.87 6.73
N ALA A 87 1.44 6.78 6.70
CA ALA A 87 1.59 8.01 5.93
C ALA A 87 1.01 9.26 6.59
N GLY A 88 1.52 10.42 6.15
CA GLY A 88 1.01 11.73 6.55
C GLY A 88 -0.44 11.96 6.09
N PHE A 89 -0.78 11.48 4.89
CA PHE A 89 -2.12 11.41 4.32
C PHE A 89 -2.32 10.00 3.74
N GLY A 90 -3.30 9.23 4.22
CA GLY A 90 -3.54 7.91 3.66
C GLY A 90 -4.89 7.33 3.98
N PHE A 91 -5.41 6.54 3.05
CA PHE A 91 -6.60 5.71 3.25
C PHE A 91 -6.13 4.28 3.51
N GLY A 92 -6.26 3.84 4.75
CA GLY A 92 -5.95 2.46 5.11
C GLY A 92 -6.71 1.97 6.32
N ALA A 93 -6.84 0.63 6.40
CA ALA A 93 -7.64 -0.04 7.42
C ALA A 93 -7.01 0.08 8.81
N THR A 94 -5.68 0.09 8.89
CA THR A 94 -4.94 0.27 10.15
C THR A 94 -3.76 1.21 9.89
N SER A 95 -3.67 2.32 10.65
CA SER A 95 -2.51 3.23 10.57
C SER A 95 -1.70 3.15 11.86
N ALA A 96 -0.40 2.87 11.73
CA ALA A 96 0.48 2.57 12.86
C ALA A 96 1.07 3.82 13.56
N ILE A 97 1.13 4.97 12.88
CA ILE A 97 1.74 6.20 13.43
C ILE A 97 0.86 7.40 13.03
N TRP A 98 0.46 8.25 13.99
CA TRP A 98 -0.53 9.35 13.79
C TRP A 98 -0.14 10.21 12.57
N SER A 99 -1.08 10.62 11.73
CA SER A 99 -1.79 11.90 11.92
C SER A 99 -3.09 11.96 11.11
N LYS A 100 -4.21 12.17 11.81
CA LYS A 100 -5.48 12.79 11.36
C LYS A 100 -6.48 12.09 10.43
N LEU A 101 -6.24 10.96 9.76
CA LEU A 101 -7.30 10.32 8.94
C LEU A 101 -7.48 8.79 9.11
N GLY A 102 -7.19 8.23 10.29
CA GLY A 102 -7.62 6.86 10.62
C GLY A 102 -9.09 6.81 11.03
N PHE A 103 -9.91 6.03 10.33
CA PHE A 103 -11.36 5.89 10.58
C PHE A 103 -11.67 5.24 11.96
N TRP A 104 -10.73 4.49 12.54
CA TRP A 104 -11.00 3.53 13.63
C TRP A 104 -10.01 3.56 14.81
N GLY A 105 -9.49 4.74 15.16
CA GLY A 105 -8.70 4.92 16.40
C GLY A 105 -7.32 4.23 16.39
N ARG A 106 -6.57 4.39 17.48
CA ARG A 106 -5.20 3.85 17.64
C ARG A 106 -5.23 2.56 18.45
N LEU A 107 -4.62 1.49 17.95
CA LEU A 107 -4.34 0.28 18.74
C LEU A 107 -2.96 0.38 19.39
N HIS A 108 -2.90 0.35 20.72
CA HIS A 108 -1.62 0.28 21.45
C HIS A 108 -1.17 -1.18 21.61
N VAL A 109 -0.41 -1.69 20.64
CA VAL A 109 0.16 -3.05 20.65
C VAL A 109 1.02 -3.30 21.90
N LYS A 110 1.72 -2.27 22.41
CA LYS A 110 2.54 -2.39 23.63
C LYS A 110 1.74 -2.68 24.92
N ARG A 111 0.46 -2.32 24.98
CA ARG A 111 -0.38 -2.59 26.17
C ARG A 111 -1.05 -3.97 26.15
N MET A 112 -1.06 -4.67 25.02
CA MET A 112 -1.59 -6.03 24.93
C MET A 112 -0.72 -7.06 25.68
N PHE A 113 0.57 -6.76 25.84
CA PHE A 113 1.54 -7.65 26.49
C PHE A 113 1.94 -7.18 27.89
N ASP A 114 1.20 -6.24 28.46
CA ASP A 114 1.51 -5.67 29.78
C ASP A 114 0.50 -6.22 30.83
N PRO A 115 0.88 -7.24 31.63
CA PRO A 115 -0.04 -7.94 32.53
C PRO A 115 -0.50 -7.10 33.75
N HIS A 116 0.03 -5.89 33.94
CA HIS A 116 -0.34 -4.98 35.04
C HIS A 116 -1.20 -3.78 34.62
N ALA A 117 -1.61 -3.67 33.36
CA ALA A 117 -2.50 -2.60 32.92
C ALA A 117 -3.97 -2.85 33.34
N SER A 118 -4.43 -2.21 34.41
CA SER A 118 -5.84 -2.20 34.81
C SER A 118 -6.54 -0.92 34.32
N GLY A 119 -7.25 -1.01 33.20
CA GLY A 119 -8.05 0.07 32.63
C GLY A 119 -8.58 -0.29 31.23
N PRO A 120 -9.57 0.44 30.67
CA PRO A 120 -10.06 0.18 29.33
C PRO A 120 -8.93 0.27 28.30
N ILE A 121 -8.81 -0.77 27.47
CA ILE A 121 -7.81 -0.86 26.38
C ILE A 121 -8.05 0.23 25.30
N LEU A 122 -9.24 0.84 25.34
CA LEU A 122 -9.69 1.91 24.48
C LEU A 122 -9.70 3.22 25.27
N GLU A 123 -8.94 4.20 24.82
CA GLU A 123 -9.09 5.56 25.32
C GLU A 123 -10.43 6.10 24.77
N THR A 124 -11.45 6.18 25.61
CA THR A 124 -12.66 6.95 25.35
C THR A 124 -12.36 8.45 25.45
N GLY A 125 -11.30 8.91 24.78
CA GLY A 125 -11.10 10.30 24.39
C GLY A 125 -11.85 10.50 23.09
N GLY A 126 -13.12 10.89 23.21
CA GLY A 126 -14.12 10.88 22.13
C GLY A 126 -13.57 11.26 20.75
N LEU A 127 -13.75 10.35 19.77
CA LEU A 127 -13.64 10.75 18.38
C LEU A 127 -14.59 11.93 18.16
N PRO A 128 -14.15 13.04 17.54
CA PRO A 128 -15.03 14.17 17.29
C PRO A 128 -16.20 13.68 16.43
N GLY A 129 -17.44 13.98 16.83
CA GLY A 129 -18.65 13.32 16.32
C GLY A 129 -18.76 13.29 14.79
N TRP A 130 -18.25 14.31 14.10
CA TRP A 130 -18.21 14.36 12.63
C TRP A 130 -17.42 13.20 12.00
N ARG A 131 -16.39 12.68 12.67
CA ARG A 131 -15.62 11.50 12.21
C ARG A 131 -16.41 10.20 12.36
N VAL A 132 -17.22 10.07 13.40
CA VAL A 132 -18.12 8.92 13.60
C VAL A 132 -19.29 8.97 12.62
N VAL A 133 -19.71 10.17 12.23
CA VAL A 133 -20.69 10.34 11.15
C VAL A 133 -20.10 9.92 9.81
N LEU A 134 -18.91 10.41 9.44
CA LEU A 134 -18.25 9.99 8.19
C LEU A 134 -17.91 8.50 8.18
N ALA A 135 -17.29 8.02 9.26
CA ALA A 135 -17.61 6.78 9.94
C ALA A 135 -18.68 5.86 9.35
N THR A 136 -19.86 6.12 9.89
CA THR A 136 -21.08 5.37 9.66
C THR A 136 -21.57 5.56 8.23
N VAL A 137 -21.48 6.77 7.69
CA VAL A 137 -21.92 7.09 6.33
C VAL A 137 -21.09 6.33 5.29
N GLY A 138 -19.77 6.30 5.42
CA GLY A 138 -18.90 5.55 4.51
C GLY A 138 -19.19 4.05 4.54
N THR A 139 -19.40 3.48 5.73
CA THR A 139 -19.79 2.08 5.88
C THR A 139 -21.17 1.80 5.29
N LEU A 140 -22.16 2.68 5.50
CA LEU A 140 -23.49 2.55 4.93
C LEU A 140 -23.47 2.63 3.40
N VAL A 141 -22.67 3.53 2.82
CA VAL A 141 -22.52 3.65 1.37
C VAL A 141 -21.88 2.40 0.78
N LEU A 142 -20.84 1.86 1.40
CA LEU A 142 -20.22 0.60 0.96
C LEU A 142 -21.19 -0.59 1.08
N ALA A 143 -21.95 -0.67 2.16
CA ALA A 143 -22.97 -1.70 2.34
C ALA A 143 -24.09 -1.59 1.29
N ALA A 144 -24.54 -0.37 0.99
CA ALA A 144 -25.55 -0.12 -0.05
C ALA A 144 -25.02 -0.44 -1.45
N ALA A 145 -23.77 -0.08 -1.75
CA ALA A 145 -23.11 -0.43 -3.00
C ALA A 145 -22.97 -1.96 -3.15
N TRP A 146 -22.57 -2.65 -2.09
CA TRP A 146 -22.52 -4.10 -2.07
C TRP A 146 -23.90 -4.73 -2.28
N TRP A 147 -24.93 -4.22 -1.61
CA TRP A 147 -26.31 -4.67 -1.78
C TRP A 147 -26.81 -4.46 -3.21
N LYS A 148 -26.50 -3.34 -3.85
CA LYS A 148 -26.86 -3.09 -5.25
C LYS A 148 -26.15 -4.02 -6.23
N ILE A 149 -24.86 -4.28 -6.02
CA ILE A 149 -24.07 -5.11 -6.95
C ILE A 149 -24.38 -6.59 -6.77
N THR A 150 -24.51 -7.04 -5.52
CA THR A 150 -24.56 -8.47 -5.17
C THR A 150 -25.90 -8.87 -4.58
N GLY A 151 -26.50 -8.02 -3.75
CA GLY A 151 -27.73 -8.32 -3.01
C GLY A 151 -28.97 -8.38 -3.90
N GLU A 152 -29.19 -7.39 -4.77
CA GLU A 152 -30.34 -7.38 -5.70
C GLU A 152 -30.40 -8.60 -6.64
N PRO A 153 -29.32 -8.97 -7.34
CA PRO A 153 -29.36 -10.15 -8.21
C PRO A 153 -29.58 -11.45 -7.42
N LEU A 154 -28.99 -11.56 -6.24
CA LEU A 154 -29.13 -12.75 -5.40
C LEU A 154 -30.54 -12.86 -4.79
N HIS A 155 -31.15 -11.73 -4.43
CA HIS A 155 -32.53 -11.68 -3.94
C HIS A 155 -33.55 -12.04 -5.03
N ALA A 156 -33.33 -11.59 -6.28
CA ALA A 156 -34.15 -11.97 -7.42
C ALA A 156 -34.09 -13.48 -7.68
N MET A 157 -32.90 -14.08 -7.64
CA MET A 157 -32.72 -15.52 -7.82
C MET A 157 -33.37 -16.38 -6.73
N ILE A 158 -33.49 -15.87 -5.49
CA ILE A 158 -34.17 -16.58 -4.39
C ILE A 158 -35.69 -16.50 -4.52
N LEU A 159 -36.24 -15.38 -5.02
CA LEU A 159 -37.68 -15.21 -5.22
C LEU A 159 -38.22 -15.95 -6.45
N ASP A 160 -37.35 -16.22 -7.44
CA ASP A 160 -37.66 -17.03 -8.62
C ASP A 160 -37.59 -18.56 -8.37
N LEU A 161 -37.29 -18.98 -7.13
CA LEU A 161 -37.14 -20.38 -6.69
C LEU A 161 -38.35 -20.84 -5.87
#